data_AF-A0A521WMB5-F1
#
_entry.id   AF-A0A521WMB5-F1
#
_cell.length_a   1.000
_cell.length_b   1.000
_cell.length_c   1.000
_cell.angle_alpha   90.00
_cell.angle_beta   90.00
_cell.angle_gamma   90.00
#
_symmetry.space_group_name_H-M   'P 1'
#
loop_
_entity.id
_entity.type
_entity.pdbx_description
1 polymer ?
#
loop_
_entity_poly.entity_id
_entity_poly.type
_entity_poly.pdbx_seq_one_letter_code
_entity_poly.pdbx_strand_id
1 'polypeptide(L)'
;MPLYEYYCKACDGVFETIRQIAQASSPAPCPVCSKKAQRIPPTSFNAFTMRDGYPRRIPDRGTYWHLGKEVKKPVTGSVRMNEHPEINKPRPPRKKSKGELSELADRKRAAAKEAKKMRDSGMPEVHDRGVANWTVDDD
;
A
#
# COMPACT_ATOMS: atom_id res chain seq x y z
N MET A 1 -11.68 -34.71 8.28
CA MET A 1 -12.60 -35.41 7.36
C MET A 1 -13.49 -34.33 6.71
N PRO A 2 -13.65 -34.30 5.37
CA PRO A 2 -14.28 -33.17 4.69
C PRO A 2 -15.78 -33.07 4.99
N LEU A 3 -16.28 -31.84 4.91
CA LEU A 3 -17.68 -31.49 5.11
C LEU A 3 -18.33 -31.23 3.75
N TYR A 4 -19.52 -31.81 3.54
CA TYR A 4 -20.26 -31.74 2.29
C TYR A 4 -21.71 -31.31 2.54
N GLU A 5 -22.27 -30.58 1.59
CA GLU A 5 -23.67 -30.17 1.59
C GLU A 5 -24.54 -31.16 0.80
N TYR A 6 -25.71 -31.49 1.36
CA TYR A 6 -26.71 -32.38 0.78
C TYR A 6 -28.08 -31.71 0.77
N TYR A 7 -28.83 -31.95 -0.29
CA TYR A 7 -30.20 -31.46 -0.44
C TYR A 7 -31.21 -32.60 -0.34
N CYS A 8 -32.19 -32.44 0.56
CA CYS A 8 -33.29 -33.38 0.72
C CYS A 8 -34.54 -32.88 -0.01
N LYS A 9 -34.96 -33.60 -1.06
CA LYS A 9 -36.19 -33.30 -1.83
C LYS A 9 -37.48 -33.40 -1.01
N ALA A 10 -37.48 -34.17 0.09
CA ALA A 10 -38.69 -34.43 0.87
C ALA A 10 -38.96 -33.36 1.94
N CYS A 11 -37.89 -32.78 2.51
CA CYS A 11 -38.00 -31.71 3.51
C CYS A 11 -37.72 -30.33 2.93
N ASP A 12 -37.32 -30.26 1.66
CA ASP A 12 -36.87 -29.04 0.98
C ASP A 12 -35.81 -28.27 1.80
N GLY A 13 -34.79 -29.02 2.24
CA GLY A 13 -33.77 -28.53 3.16
C GLY A 13 -32.37 -28.94 2.76
N VAL A 14 -31.41 -28.06 3.05
CA VAL A 14 -29.97 -28.31 2.91
C VAL A 14 -29.39 -28.64 4.28
N PHE A 15 -28.52 -29.64 4.34
CA PHE A 15 -27.78 -29.98 5.55
C PHE A 15 -26.35 -30.36 5.23
N GLU A 16 -25.48 -30.21 6.22
CA GLU A 16 -24.06 -30.51 6.14
C GLU A 16 -23.76 -31.83 6.86
N THR A 17 -22.91 -32.67 6.28
CA THR A 17 -22.40 -33.87 6.95
C THR A 17 -20.94 -34.11 6.63
N ILE A 18 -20.22 -34.61 7.62
CA ILE A 18 -18.82 -35.01 7.47
C ILE A 18 -18.77 -36.42 6.89
N ARG A 19 -18.06 -36.62 5.78
CA ARG A 19 -17.89 -37.96 5.16
C ARG A 19 -16.48 -38.16 4.64
N GLN A 20 -16.11 -39.43 4.49
CA GLN A 20 -14.89 -39.80 3.77
C GLN A 20 -15.01 -39.42 2.29
N ILE A 21 -13.88 -39.09 1.66
CA ILE A 21 -13.82 -38.67 0.25
C ILE A 21 -14.43 -39.73 -0.68
N ALA A 22 -14.19 -41.01 -0.41
CA ALA A 22 -14.76 -42.13 -1.18
C ALA A 22 -16.30 -42.17 -1.16
N GLN A 23 -16.93 -41.58 -0.14
CA GLN A 23 -18.38 -41.54 0.04
C GLN A 23 -18.97 -40.15 -0.26
N ALA A 24 -18.19 -39.22 -0.82
CA ALA A 24 -18.66 -37.87 -1.12
C ALA A 24 -19.85 -37.88 -2.09
N SER A 25 -19.81 -38.75 -3.11
CA SER A 25 -20.88 -38.86 -4.11
C SER A 25 -22.03 -39.76 -3.67
N SER A 26 -21.92 -40.49 -2.56
CA SER A 26 -22.98 -41.38 -2.10
C SER A 26 -24.05 -40.60 -1.32
N PRO A 27 -25.33 -41.00 -1.43
CA PRO A 27 -26.41 -40.30 -0.74
C PRO A 27 -26.27 -40.40 0.78
N ALA A 28 -26.67 -39.34 1.48
CA ALA A 28 -26.69 -39.27 2.94
C ALA A 28 -28.13 -39.31 3.47
N PRO A 29 -28.39 -39.91 4.64
CA PRO A 29 -29.70 -39.85 5.27
C PRO A 29 -29.96 -38.43 5.80
N CYS A 30 -31.13 -37.88 5.49
CA CYS A 30 -31.55 -36.59 6.04
C CYS A 30 -31.76 -36.69 7.57
N PRO A 31 -31.28 -35.73 8.38
CA PRO A 31 -31.47 -35.75 9.83
C PRO A 31 -32.93 -35.58 10.27
N VAL A 32 -33.80 -35.04 9.40
CA VAL A 32 -35.20 -34.77 9.71
C VAL A 32 -36.12 -35.95 9.34
N CYS A 33 -35.95 -36.52 8.14
CA CYS A 33 -36.87 -37.55 7.63
C CYS A 33 -36.22 -38.89 7.28
N SER A 34 -34.90 -39.03 7.49
CA SER A 34 -34.10 -40.24 7.19
C SER A 34 -34.13 -40.72 5.73
N LYS A 35 -34.74 -39.97 4.81
CA LYS A 35 -34.71 -40.26 3.36
C LYS A 35 -33.35 -39.92 2.77
N LYS A 36 -33.02 -40.57 1.66
CA LYS A 36 -31.76 -40.37 0.92
C LYS A 36 -31.74 -38.96 0.30
N ALA A 37 -30.73 -38.18 0.64
CA ALA A 37 -30.43 -36.85 0.10
C ALA A 37 -29.24 -36.92 -0.87
N GLN A 38 -29.25 -36.07 -1.89
CA GLN A 38 -28.20 -36.02 -2.92
C GLN A 38 -27.20 -34.91 -2.59
N ARG A 39 -25.92 -35.14 -2.89
CA ARG A 39 -24.88 -34.12 -2.71
C ARG A 39 -25.13 -32.97 -3.68
N ILE A 40 -24.99 -31.75 -3.18
CA ILE A 40 -25.01 -30.53 -3.98
C ILE A 40 -23.61 -29.88 -3.98
N PRO A 41 -23.30 -29.04 -4.98
CA PRO A 41 -22.17 -28.13 -4.84
C PRO A 41 -22.39 -27.24 -3.61
N PRO A 42 -21.31 -26.80 -2.94
CA PRO A 42 -21.42 -25.92 -1.78
C PRO A 42 -22.17 -24.65 -2.17
N THR A 43 -23.18 -24.29 -1.38
CA THR A 43 -23.99 -23.08 -1.57
C THR A 43 -23.20 -21.81 -1.31
N SER A 44 -22.15 -21.89 -0.47
CA SER A 44 -21.19 -20.80 -0.26
C SER A 44 -19.82 -21.15 -0.84
N PHE A 45 -19.45 -20.47 -1.93
CA PHE A 45 -18.12 -20.58 -2.52
C PHE A 45 -17.17 -19.57 -1.88
N ASN A 46 -16.43 -20.00 -0.84
CA ASN A 46 -15.33 -19.22 -0.27
C ASN A 46 -14.04 -19.54 -1.02
N ALA A 47 -13.79 -18.84 -2.13
CA ALA A 47 -12.51 -18.90 -2.82
C ALA A 47 -11.56 -17.80 -2.36
N PHE A 48 -10.33 -18.22 -2.07
CA PHE A 48 -9.22 -17.33 -1.79
C PHE A 48 -8.10 -17.57 -2.79
N THR A 49 -7.41 -16.51 -3.18
CA THR A 49 -6.14 -16.58 -3.92
C THR A 49 -4.99 -16.46 -2.94
N MET A 50 -3.94 -17.26 -3.13
CA MET A 50 -2.69 -17.12 -2.40
C MET A 50 -1.77 -16.20 -3.21
N ARG A 51 -1.41 -15.04 -2.65
CA ARG A 51 -0.38 -14.15 -3.22
C ARG A 51 0.55 -13.71 -2.10
N ASP A 52 1.86 -13.80 -2.34
CA ASP A 52 2.91 -13.42 -1.39
C ASP A 52 2.78 -14.14 -0.03
N GLY A 53 2.26 -15.38 -0.04
CA GLY A 53 2.07 -16.22 1.15
C GLY A 53 0.79 -15.94 1.95
N TYR A 54 -0.03 -14.95 1.59
CA TYR A 54 -1.25 -14.60 2.31
C TYR A 54 -2.52 -14.98 1.54
N PRO A 55 -3.53 -15.59 2.21
CA PRO A 55 -4.83 -15.84 1.60
C PRO A 55 -5.59 -14.51 1.42
N ARG A 56 -6.09 -14.26 0.21
CA ARG A 56 -6.88 -13.07 -0.13
C ARG A 56 -8.22 -13.44 -0.74
N ARG A 57 -9.25 -12.65 -0.48
CA ARG A 57 -10.60 -12.88 -1.01
C ARG A 57 -10.70 -12.46 -2.48
N ILE A 58 -11.35 -13.29 -3.30
CA ILE A 58 -11.70 -12.98 -4.69
C ILE A 58 -12.91 -12.02 -4.72
N PRO A 59 -12.99 -11.03 -5.64
CA PRO A 59 -12.00 -10.66 -6.64
C PRO A 59 -10.81 -9.95 -6.02
N ASP A 60 -9.61 -10.42 -6.33
CA ASP A 60 -8.39 -9.83 -5.82
C ASP A 60 -8.16 -8.47 -6.49
N ARG A 61 -8.31 -7.39 -5.73
CA ARG A 61 -8.11 -6.02 -6.22
C ARG A 61 -6.65 -5.70 -6.53
N GLY A 62 -5.71 -6.60 -6.22
CA GLY A 62 -4.27 -6.36 -6.38
C GLY A 62 -3.70 -5.39 -5.34
N THR A 63 -4.49 -5.01 -4.34
CA THR A 63 -4.13 -4.05 -3.29
C THR A 63 -3.50 -4.74 -2.10
N TYR A 64 -2.62 -4.04 -1.40
CA TYR A 64 -1.93 -4.49 -0.19
C TYR A 64 -2.54 -3.84 1.04
N TRP A 65 -2.47 -4.49 2.19
CA TRP A 65 -2.88 -3.90 3.46
C TRP A 65 -1.64 -3.55 4.28
N HIS A 66 -1.40 -2.26 4.46
CA HIS A 66 -0.30 -1.76 5.28
C HIS A 66 -0.87 -0.80 6.32
N LEU A 67 -0.49 -0.99 7.59
CA LEU A 67 -0.87 -0.11 8.70
C LEU A 67 -2.40 0.10 8.80
N GLY A 68 -3.18 -0.96 8.57
CA GLY A 68 -4.65 -0.94 8.62
C GLY A 68 -5.32 -0.20 7.47
N LYS A 69 -4.59 0.17 6.41
CA LYS A 69 -5.13 0.82 5.21
C LYS A 69 -4.82 0.03 3.95
N GLU A 70 -5.76 0.07 3.00
CA GLU A 70 -5.60 -0.50 1.66
C GLU A 70 -4.71 0.44 0.82
N VAL A 71 -3.63 -0.11 0.25
CA VAL A 71 -2.67 0.56 -0.62
C VAL A 71 -2.53 -0.22 -1.93
N LYS A 72 -2.03 0.41 -3.00
CA LYS A 72 -1.91 -0.24 -4.33
C LYS A 72 -0.58 -0.92 -4.54
N LYS A 73 0.49 -0.42 -3.93
CA LYS A 73 1.86 -0.93 -4.10
C LYS A 73 2.42 -1.41 -2.77
N PRO A 74 3.26 -2.47 -2.76
CA PRO A 74 4.01 -2.84 -1.57
C PRO A 74 5.14 -1.83 -1.30
N VAL A 75 5.68 -1.84 -0.08
CA VAL A 75 6.89 -1.08 0.26
C VAL A 75 8.09 -1.69 -0.45
N THR A 76 8.58 -1.02 -1.50
CA THR A 76 9.73 -1.50 -2.30
C THR A 76 11.05 -0.77 -1.99
N GLY A 77 11.04 0.29 -1.17
CA GLY A 77 12.22 1.13 -0.92
C GLY A 77 12.41 1.50 0.55
N SER A 78 13.45 2.29 0.83
CA SER A 78 13.73 2.84 2.16
C SER A 78 12.67 3.87 2.54
N VAL A 79 11.75 3.44 3.39
CA VAL A 79 10.71 4.30 3.99
C VAL A 79 10.96 4.41 5.48
N ARG A 80 10.43 5.47 6.10
CA ARG A 80 10.48 5.60 7.56
C ARG A 80 9.67 4.47 8.19
N MET A 81 10.06 4.09 9.41
CA MET A 81 9.39 3.02 10.14
C MET A 81 7.90 3.36 10.31
N ASN A 82 7.02 2.38 10.08
CA ASN A 82 5.57 2.54 10.13
C ASN A 82 4.99 3.62 9.18
N GLU A 83 5.64 3.88 8.05
CA GLU A 83 5.11 4.76 7.01
C GLU A 83 5.02 4.05 5.66
N HIS A 84 3.91 4.26 4.96
CA HIS A 84 3.77 3.86 3.55
C HIS A 84 3.77 5.12 2.66
N PRO A 85 4.53 5.15 1.55
CA PRO A 85 4.61 6.32 0.65
C PRO A 85 3.24 6.76 0.11
N GLU A 86 2.33 5.81 -0.08
CA GLU A 86 0.98 6.11 -0.56
C GLU A 86 0.06 6.67 0.53
N ILE A 87 0.29 6.33 1.81
CA ILE A 87 -0.53 6.79 2.94
C ILE A 87 -0.09 8.19 3.38
N ASN A 88 1.22 8.42 3.49
CA ASN A 88 1.80 9.67 3.94
C ASN A 88 2.52 10.38 2.78
N LYS A 89 1.74 10.88 1.81
CA LYS A 89 2.31 11.64 0.68
C LYS A 89 2.79 13.00 1.20
N PRO A 90 4.07 13.37 1.05
CA PRO A 90 4.53 14.69 1.44
C PRO A 90 3.76 15.74 0.65
N ARG A 91 3.37 16.83 1.33
CA ARG A 91 2.71 17.95 0.65
C ARG A 91 3.67 18.49 -0.42
N PRO A 92 3.20 18.68 -1.68
CA PRO A 92 4.06 19.22 -2.71
C PRO A 92 4.56 20.61 -2.26
N PRO A 93 5.83 20.94 -2.54
CA PRO A 93 6.34 22.26 -2.19
C PRO A 93 5.53 23.35 -2.90
N ARG A 94 5.35 24.50 -2.23
CA ARG A 94 4.64 25.65 -2.81
C ARG A 94 5.36 26.08 -4.09
N LYS A 95 4.63 26.17 -5.21
CA LYS A 95 5.15 26.79 -6.43
C LYS A 95 5.30 28.29 -6.20
N LYS A 96 6.43 28.86 -6.65
CA LYS A 96 6.65 30.30 -6.58
C LYS A 96 5.61 31.04 -7.42
N SER A 97 5.14 32.18 -6.94
CA SER A 97 4.21 33.04 -7.69
C SER A 97 4.92 33.71 -8.87
N LYS A 98 4.15 34.26 -9.83
CA LYS A 98 4.73 35.04 -10.94
C LYS A 98 5.54 36.24 -10.44
N GLY A 99 5.10 36.90 -9.36
CA GLY A 99 5.80 38.03 -8.74
C GLY A 99 7.11 37.61 -8.06
N GLU A 100 7.10 36.49 -7.32
CA GLU A 100 8.32 35.94 -6.70
C GLU A 100 9.37 35.52 -7.76
N LEU A 101 8.91 35.08 -8.94
CA LEU A 101 9.78 34.74 -10.06
C LEU A 101 10.42 35.98 -10.69
N SER A 102 9.67 37.08 -10.86
CA SER A 102 10.22 38.34 -11.36
C SER A 102 11.22 38.94 -10.39
N GLU A 103 10.91 38.95 -9.08
CA GLU A 103 11.83 39.44 -8.04
C GLU A 103 13.13 38.64 -8.01
N LEU A 104 13.06 37.31 -8.17
CA LEU A 104 14.26 36.47 -8.28
C LEU A 104 15.09 36.75 -9.53
N ALA A 105 14.44 37.05 -10.66
CA ALA A 105 15.12 37.40 -11.89
C ALA A 105 15.82 38.77 -11.77
N ASP A 106 15.15 39.75 -11.17
CA ASP A 106 15.70 41.07 -10.92
C ASP A 106 16.88 41.01 -9.94
N ARG A 107 16.75 40.23 -8.86
CA ARG A 107 17.85 39.99 -7.92
C ARG A 107 19.06 39.35 -8.60
N LYS A 108 18.84 38.36 -9.47
CA LYS A 108 19.93 37.74 -10.26
C LYS A 108 20.58 38.73 -11.22
N ARG A 109 19.79 39.60 -11.87
CA ARG A 109 20.30 40.62 -12.79
C ARG A 109 21.10 41.70 -12.07
N ALA A 110 20.66 42.10 -10.88
CA ALA A 110 21.39 43.02 -10.01
C ALA A 110 22.73 42.41 -9.55
N ALA A 111 22.71 41.17 -9.03
CA ALA A 111 23.91 40.46 -8.61
C ALA A 111 24.92 40.28 -9.76
N ALA A 112 24.45 39.99 -10.99
CA ALA A 112 25.33 39.88 -12.16
C ALA A 112 25.98 41.23 -12.54
N LYS A 113 25.24 42.34 -12.42
CA LYS A 113 25.78 43.69 -12.65
C LYS A 113 26.81 44.06 -11.58
N GLU A 114 26.54 43.74 -10.32
CA GLU A 114 27.48 43.96 -9.21
C GLU A 114 28.75 43.12 -9.39
N ALA A 115 28.61 41.84 -9.70
CA ALA A 115 29.75 40.97 -10.01
C ALA A 115 30.57 41.50 -11.19
N LYS A 116 29.93 42.04 -12.23
CA LYS A 116 30.64 42.69 -13.34
C LYS A 116 31.39 43.95 -12.88
N LYS A 117 30.75 44.83 -12.09
CA LYS A 117 31.41 46.02 -11.53
C LYS A 117 32.61 45.65 -10.66
N MET A 118 32.47 44.63 -9.82
CA MET A 118 33.55 44.13 -8.95
C MET A 118 34.72 43.57 -9.76
N ARG A 119 34.44 42.89 -10.88
CA ARG A 119 35.46 42.44 -11.84
C ARG A 119 36.15 43.62 -12.54
N ASP A 120 35.38 44.60 -12.99
CA ASP A 120 35.89 45.78 -13.69
C ASP A 120 36.72 46.69 -12.74
N SER A 121 36.40 46.71 -11.44
CA SER A 121 37.15 47.47 -10.41
C SER A 121 38.38 46.75 -9.87
N GLY A 122 38.73 45.56 -10.38
CA GLY A 122 39.91 44.80 -9.98
C GLY A 122 39.91 44.31 -8.53
N MET A 123 38.74 44.30 -7.86
CA MET A 123 38.62 43.79 -6.49
C MET A 123 38.49 42.26 -6.52
N PRO A 124 39.31 41.51 -5.74
CA PRO A 124 39.24 40.06 -5.72
C PRO A 124 37.87 39.61 -5.20
N GLU A 125 37.31 38.58 -5.84
CA GLU A 125 36.07 37.95 -5.41
C GLU A 125 36.29 37.33 -4.01
N VAL A 126 35.73 37.95 -2.98
CA VAL A 126 35.86 37.49 -1.60
C VAL A 126 35.02 36.22 -1.45
N HIS A 127 35.67 35.07 -1.56
CA HIS A 127 35.07 33.78 -1.28
C HIS A 127 35.31 33.46 0.18
N ASP A 128 34.37 33.83 1.05
CA ASP A 128 34.42 33.53 2.49
C ASP A 128 34.36 32.02 2.71
N ARG A 129 35.51 31.34 2.65
CA ARG A 129 35.71 30.01 3.22
C ARG A 129 36.12 30.16 4.68
N GLY A 130 35.17 30.43 5.57
CA GLY A 130 35.57 30.69 6.96
C GLY A 130 34.46 30.89 7.96
N VAL A 131 33.59 29.90 8.15
CA VAL A 131 32.98 29.66 9.47
C VAL A 131 33.13 28.17 9.79
N ALA A 132 34.37 27.76 10.07
CA ALA A 132 34.64 26.50 10.72
C ALA A 132 34.32 26.69 12.21
N ASN A 133 33.31 25.96 12.69
CA ASN A 133 32.96 25.82 14.11
C ASN A 133 34.22 25.46 14.93
N TRP A 134 34.67 26.35 15.79
CA TRP A 134 35.54 26.01 16.91
C TRP A 134 34.63 25.58 18.07
N THR A 135 34.55 24.27 18.33
CA THR A 135 34.13 23.76 19.63
C THR A 135 35.23 24.12 20.63
N VAL A 136 34.86 24.91 21.65
CA VAL A 136 35.69 25.11 22.84
C VAL A 136 35.58 23.82 23.65
N ASP A 137 36.69 23.09 23.76
CA ASP A 137 36.86 22.05 24.76
C ASP A 137 37.10 22.74 26.11
N ASP A 138 36.14 22.62 27.03
CA ASP A 138 36.26 23.01 28.44
C ASP A 138 36.94 21.86 29.22
N ASP A 139 38.11 22.15 29.81
CA ASP A 139 38.74 21.41 30.93
C ASP A 139 37.98 21.61 32.25
#